data_AF-A0A7C8CZQ1-F1
#
_entry.id   AF-A0A7C8CZQ1-F1
#
_cell.length_a   1.000
_cell.length_b   1.000
_cell.length_c   1.000
_cell.angle_alpha   90.00
_cell.angle_beta   90.00
_cell.angle_gamma   90.00
#
_symmetry.space_group_name_H-M   'P 1'
#
loop_
_entity.id
_entity.type
_entity.pdbx_description
1 polymer ?
#
loop_
_entity_poly.entity_id
_entity_poly.type
_entity_poly.pdbx_seq_one_letter_code
_entity_poly.pdbx_strand_id
1 'polypeptide(L)'
;MMQLQNSRLSERLATLALASLVIIAPLSTAPESSAPPSFAGAAEKQELFWPDGSLRASYHLDAGGRLDGAYLEFFENGKQKLKAYYKRDRLQGRYESFASGGQRVLRCTYDHGILHGKYEEFDDAGELRLRGEYAEGARAGEFRHLRAGQTISKQLWEADELALLEGLEPYPRSRAQLRAGLQRIHDSEQTSTAPTKRKPPKFDIDADGDLSPAARAAQDVGRDGALRRLMAYRFLVGLEWSDMTLDDSYNHFASMAARLLVKVGELNHTPANPGLPGDEYRAGYRGTSSSNLARGSSLVGSINSYMDDSDPSNIDRIGHRLWCLNPAMLRTGFGLRGSFSAMWSFDANRSKIPALELVAYPPAGFMPAEYFGPRHAWSVQFLGSPLAGAALKDLFVRVFPLDENFLRSDAALELDHLGQRGSTLIFRPAGVSVLPGSRYWVEIGRRKGAIRKASLRYLVEFTELAAEDN
;
A
#
# COMPACT_ATOMS: atom_id res chain seq x y z
N MET A 1 62.58 2.02 4.37
CA MET A 1 61.86 2.19 3.08
C MET A 1 61.05 0.92 2.76
N MET A 2 60.29 0.40 3.75
CA MET A 2 59.55 -0.87 3.67
C MET A 2 58.31 -0.82 4.58
N GLN A 3 57.67 0.36 4.64
CA GLN A 3 56.44 0.60 5.43
C GLN A 3 55.37 1.38 4.64
N LEU A 4 55.59 1.63 3.35
CA LEU A 4 54.70 2.44 2.50
C LEU A 4 54.02 1.67 1.35
N GLN A 5 54.19 0.34 1.27
CA GLN A 5 53.51 -0.49 0.27
C GLN A 5 52.33 -1.32 0.83
N ASN A 6 52.21 -1.48 2.15
CA ASN A 6 51.11 -2.24 2.77
C ASN A 6 49.82 -1.43 3.01
N SER A 7 49.81 -0.10 2.79
CA SER A 7 48.62 0.73 3.03
C SER A 7 47.71 0.89 1.82
N ARG A 8 48.11 0.44 0.62
CA ARG A 8 47.31 0.60 -0.62
C ARG A 8 46.44 -0.61 -0.99
N LEU A 9 46.53 -1.71 -0.24
CA LEU A 9 45.72 -2.92 -0.45
C LEU A 9 44.51 -3.00 0.50
N SER A 10 44.55 -2.34 1.67
CA SER A 10 43.44 -2.33 2.63
C SER A 10 42.31 -1.34 2.28
N GLU A 11 42.57 -0.35 1.43
CA GLU A 11 41.57 0.67 1.03
C GLU A 11 40.77 0.31 -0.22
N ARG A 12 41.05 -0.81 -0.90
CA ARG A 12 40.27 -1.27 -2.08
C ARG A 12 39.11 -2.22 -1.75
N LEU A 13 38.92 -2.59 -0.49
CA LEU A 13 37.89 -3.54 -0.06
C LEU A 13 36.64 -2.91 0.57
N ALA A 14 36.51 -1.58 0.51
CA ALA A 14 35.28 -0.89 0.88
C ALA A 14 34.84 0.01 -0.27
N THR A 15 33.54 -0.04 -0.57
CA THR A 15 32.79 0.77 -1.56
C THR A 15 32.78 0.23 -2.99
N LEU A 16 31.69 -0.47 -3.33
CA LEU A 16 31.06 -0.41 -4.65
C LEU A 16 29.55 -0.59 -4.44
N ALA A 17 28.89 0.55 -4.23
CA ALA A 17 27.45 0.70 -4.31
C ALA A 17 27.01 0.80 -5.77
N LEU A 18 25.78 0.36 -6.00
CA LEU A 18 25.03 0.27 -7.26
C LEU A 18 25.24 1.45 -8.22
N ALA A 19 25.45 1.13 -9.50
CA ALA A 19 24.63 1.59 -10.63
C ALA A 19 25.09 0.89 -11.91
N SER A 20 24.15 0.35 -12.70
CA SER A 20 23.93 0.73 -14.10
C SER A 20 23.26 -0.36 -14.95
N LEU A 21 22.15 0.08 -15.55
CA LEU A 21 21.71 -0.12 -16.93
C LEU A 21 21.44 -1.55 -17.45
N VAL A 22 20.14 -1.80 -17.64
CA VAL A 22 19.54 -2.91 -18.39
C VAL A 22 19.95 -2.84 -19.87
N ILE A 23 20.53 -3.93 -20.39
CA ILE A 23 20.49 -4.25 -21.82
C ILE A 23 20.02 -5.70 -21.94
N ILE A 24 18.84 -5.87 -22.53
CA ILE A 24 18.18 -7.16 -22.76
C ILE A 24 18.84 -7.87 -23.96
N ALA A 25 19.26 -9.12 -23.77
CA ALA A 25 19.41 -10.10 -24.85
C ALA A 25 19.08 -11.51 -24.32
N PRO A 26 18.49 -12.41 -25.13
CA PRO A 26 17.78 -13.58 -24.61
C PRO A 26 18.69 -14.75 -24.22
N LEU A 27 18.18 -15.51 -23.23
CA LEU A 27 18.73 -16.72 -22.64
C LEU A 27 19.05 -17.84 -23.66
N SER A 28 20.13 -18.57 -23.37
CA SER A 28 20.31 -19.97 -23.79
C SER A 28 20.48 -20.82 -22.53
N THR A 29 19.64 -21.85 -22.39
CA THR A 29 19.61 -22.78 -21.25
C THR A 29 20.71 -23.83 -21.37
N ALA A 30 21.46 -24.05 -20.29
CA ALA A 30 22.26 -25.26 -20.08
C ALA A 30 22.29 -25.63 -18.57
N PRO A 31 22.41 -26.93 -18.21
CA PRO A 31 22.10 -27.41 -16.87
C PRO A 31 23.26 -27.21 -15.86
N GLU A 32 22.88 -27.21 -14.57
CA GLU A 32 23.75 -27.21 -13.39
C GLU A 32 24.92 -28.20 -13.50
N SER A 33 26.14 -27.69 -13.31
CA SER A 33 27.32 -28.49 -12.94
C SER A 33 27.87 -27.97 -11.61
N SER A 34 27.88 -28.86 -10.62
CA SER A 34 28.32 -28.63 -9.24
C SER A 34 29.81 -28.93 -9.00
N ALA A 35 30.62 -29.01 -10.06
CA ALA A 35 32.06 -29.24 -9.94
C ALA A 35 32.85 -27.92 -9.96
N PRO A 36 33.91 -27.78 -9.14
CA PRO A 36 34.82 -26.65 -9.28
C PRO A 36 35.47 -26.68 -10.68
N PRO A 37 35.71 -25.52 -11.32
CA PRO A 37 36.50 -25.50 -12.55
C PRO A 37 37.91 -26.05 -12.29
N SER A 38 38.41 -26.85 -13.23
CA SER A 38 39.82 -27.28 -13.29
C SER A 38 40.65 -26.14 -13.88
N PHE A 39 41.65 -25.67 -13.13
CA PHE A 39 42.48 -24.52 -13.52
C PHE A 39 43.84 -25.00 -14.05
N ALA A 40 44.10 -24.73 -15.34
CA ALA A 40 45.41 -24.86 -15.97
C ALA A 40 46.05 -23.47 -16.09
N GLY A 41 46.88 -23.13 -15.11
CA GLY A 41 47.66 -21.90 -15.02
C GLY A 41 48.23 -21.83 -13.60
N ALA A 42 49.53 -21.54 -13.44
CA ALA A 42 50.21 -21.58 -12.15
C ALA A 42 49.64 -20.51 -11.20
N ALA A 43 48.61 -20.89 -10.43
CA ALA A 43 48.04 -20.08 -9.38
C ALA A 43 49.01 -20.06 -8.20
N GLU A 44 49.57 -18.90 -7.88
CA GLU A 44 50.48 -18.76 -6.75
C GLU A 44 49.64 -18.64 -5.46
N LYS A 45 49.86 -19.57 -4.53
CA LYS A 45 49.20 -19.55 -3.22
C LYS A 45 49.91 -18.55 -2.31
N GLN A 46 49.15 -17.65 -1.71
CA GLN A 46 49.60 -16.68 -0.71
C GLN A 46 48.95 -16.97 0.64
N GLU A 47 49.69 -16.69 1.71
CA GLU A 47 49.24 -16.87 3.09
C GLU A 47 49.54 -15.62 3.92
N LEU A 48 48.59 -15.23 4.75
CA LEU A 48 48.71 -14.14 5.71
C LEU A 48 48.49 -14.69 7.10
N PHE A 49 49.27 -14.19 8.07
CA PHE A 49 49.23 -14.64 9.46
C PHE A 49 48.87 -13.50 10.41
N TRP A 50 48.25 -13.84 11.52
CA TRP A 50 48.04 -12.96 12.66
C TRP A 50 49.36 -12.73 13.43
N PRO A 51 49.44 -11.73 14.34
CA PRO A 51 50.66 -11.48 15.11
C PRO A 51 51.14 -12.68 15.95
N ASP A 52 50.22 -13.56 16.35
CA ASP A 52 50.51 -14.78 17.09
C ASP A 52 51.00 -15.95 16.20
N GLY A 53 51.09 -15.74 14.88
CA GLY A 53 51.51 -16.73 13.90
C GLY A 53 50.39 -17.64 13.40
N SER A 54 49.15 -17.48 13.86
CA SER A 54 48.00 -18.24 13.36
C SER A 54 47.58 -17.77 11.96
N LEU A 55 47.05 -18.68 11.13
CA LEU A 55 46.67 -18.34 9.75
C LEU A 55 45.48 -17.37 9.75
N ARG A 56 45.66 -16.22 9.10
CA ARG A 56 44.63 -15.18 8.91
C ARG A 56 43.88 -15.37 7.58
N ALA A 57 44.61 -15.61 6.50
CA ALA A 57 44.00 -15.82 5.19
C ALA A 57 44.90 -16.67 4.29
N SER A 58 44.28 -17.41 3.36
CA SER A 58 44.95 -18.16 2.29
C SER A 58 44.23 -17.91 0.98
N TYR A 59 44.94 -17.50 -0.06
CA TYR A 59 44.33 -17.17 -1.36
C TYR A 59 45.25 -17.47 -2.53
N HIS A 60 44.72 -17.42 -3.74
CA HIS A 60 45.43 -17.71 -4.98
C HIS A 60 45.47 -16.48 -5.88
N LEU A 61 46.62 -16.25 -6.53
CA LEU A 61 46.81 -15.19 -7.50
C LEU A 61 47.10 -15.75 -8.90
N ASP A 62 46.56 -15.11 -9.93
CA ASP A 62 46.97 -15.33 -11.31
C ASP A 62 48.34 -14.67 -11.61
N ALA A 63 48.87 -14.93 -12.82
CA ALA A 63 50.15 -14.35 -13.26
C ALA A 63 50.15 -12.80 -13.34
N GLY A 64 48.97 -12.17 -13.30
CA GLY A 64 48.80 -10.71 -13.26
C GLY A 64 48.65 -10.15 -11.84
N GLY A 65 48.77 -10.98 -10.80
CA GLY A 65 48.61 -10.57 -9.40
C GLY A 65 47.16 -10.36 -8.97
N ARG A 66 46.19 -10.92 -9.69
CA ARG A 66 44.75 -10.83 -9.38
C ARG A 66 44.27 -12.08 -8.66
N LEU A 67 43.29 -11.95 -7.77
CA LEU A 67 42.67 -13.10 -7.10
C LEU A 67 42.04 -14.05 -8.14
N ASP A 68 42.49 -15.29 -8.15
CA ASP A 68 42.00 -16.32 -9.07
C ASP A 68 42.11 -17.70 -8.40
N GLY A 69 40.97 -18.26 -7.99
CA GLY A 69 40.87 -19.50 -7.21
C GLY A 69 40.24 -19.30 -5.84
N ALA A 70 40.51 -20.24 -4.92
CA ALA A 70 39.92 -20.23 -3.58
C ALA A 70 40.55 -19.13 -2.70
N TYR A 71 39.70 -18.47 -1.93
CA TYR A 71 40.04 -17.51 -0.87
C TYR A 71 39.43 -17.99 0.45
N LEU A 72 40.28 -18.12 1.48
CA LEU A 72 39.89 -18.51 2.83
C LEU A 72 40.35 -17.42 3.80
N GLU A 73 39.48 -17.06 4.74
CA GLU A 73 39.80 -16.17 5.86
C GLU A 73 39.43 -16.87 7.18
N PHE A 74 40.19 -16.61 8.23
CA PHE A 74 40.01 -17.19 9.55
C PHE A 74 39.99 -16.10 10.62
N PHE A 75 39.22 -16.32 11.68
CA PHE A 75 39.27 -15.50 12.90
C PHE A 75 40.59 -15.75 13.66
N GLU A 76 40.94 -14.87 14.59
CA GLU A 76 42.11 -15.06 15.49
C GLU A 76 42.03 -16.36 16.30
N ASN A 77 40.83 -16.89 16.54
CA ASN A 77 40.63 -18.18 17.20
C ASN A 77 40.84 -19.40 16.27
N GLY A 78 41.29 -19.18 15.04
CA GLY A 78 41.55 -20.20 14.03
C GLY A 78 40.32 -20.77 13.31
N LYS A 79 39.10 -20.38 13.70
CA LYS A 79 37.88 -20.83 13.01
C LYS A 79 37.71 -20.10 11.67
N GLN A 80 37.18 -20.81 10.69
CA GLN A 80 36.92 -20.24 9.37
C GLN A 80 35.92 -19.09 9.50
N LYS A 81 36.25 -17.96 8.89
CA LYS A 81 35.43 -16.74 8.80
C LYS A 81 34.77 -16.62 7.43
N LEU A 82 35.53 -16.92 6.39
CA LEU A 82 35.09 -16.77 5.00
C LEU A 82 35.68 -17.88 4.14
N LYS A 83 34.87 -18.38 3.22
CA LYS A 83 35.29 -19.19 2.07
C LYS A 83 34.63 -18.64 0.82
N ALA A 84 35.45 -18.19 -0.13
CA ALA A 84 35.00 -17.62 -1.39
C ALA A 84 35.86 -18.15 -2.54
N TYR A 85 35.38 -17.93 -3.76
CA TYR A 85 36.11 -18.24 -4.98
C TYR A 85 36.13 -17.01 -5.88
N TYR A 86 37.28 -16.76 -6.49
CA TYR A 86 37.52 -15.62 -7.36
C TYR A 86 37.95 -16.06 -8.75
N LYS A 87 37.66 -15.23 -9.73
CA LYS A 87 38.19 -15.31 -11.09
C LYS A 87 38.56 -13.91 -11.51
N ARG A 88 39.86 -13.64 -11.66
CA ARG A 88 40.40 -12.31 -12.00
C ARG A 88 39.78 -11.18 -11.17
N ASP A 89 39.93 -11.25 -9.86
CA ASP A 89 39.41 -10.32 -8.83
C ASP A 89 37.89 -10.27 -8.63
N ARG A 90 37.10 -11.04 -9.40
CA ARG A 90 35.65 -11.07 -9.24
C ARG A 90 35.21 -12.34 -8.52
N LEU A 91 34.26 -12.21 -7.59
CA LEU A 91 33.64 -13.38 -6.97
C LEU A 91 32.99 -14.27 -8.04
N GLN A 92 33.27 -15.57 -7.97
CA GLN A 92 32.82 -16.56 -8.95
C GLN A 92 32.58 -17.90 -8.27
N GLY A 93 31.33 -18.37 -8.25
CA GLY A 93 30.93 -19.59 -7.58
C GLY A 93 30.55 -19.36 -6.13
N ARG A 94 30.77 -20.37 -5.28
CA ARG A 94 30.24 -20.40 -3.91
C ARG A 94 30.90 -19.37 -3.00
N TYR A 95 30.10 -18.76 -2.14
CA TYR A 95 30.54 -17.90 -1.06
C TYR A 95 29.90 -18.39 0.24
N GLU A 96 30.69 -18.48 1.31
CA GLU A 96 30.22 -18.86 2.64
C GLU A 96 30.90 -18.01 3.71
N SER A 97 30.12 -17.43 4.62
CA SER A 97 30.65 -16.74 5.80
C SER A 97 30.15 -17.41 7.09
N PHE A 98 30.93 -17.22 8.15
CA PHE A 98 30.74 -17.89 9.43
C PHE A 98 30.94 -16.89 10.58
N ALA A 99 30.23 -17.09 11.68
CA ALA A 99 30.44 -16.37 12.93
C ALA A 99 31.71 -16.86 13.64
N SER A 100 32.22 -16.09 14.61
CA SER A 100 33.40 -16.46 15.38
C SER A 100 33.21 -17.76 16.20
N GLY A 101 31.96 -18.18 16.45
CA GLY A 101 31.63 -19.46 17.05
C GLY A 101 31.71 -20.65 16.07
N GLY A 102 31.81 -20.40 14.76
CA GLY A 102 31.85 -21.41 13.69
C GLY A 102 30.49 -21.71 13.05
N GLN A 103 29.40 -21.10 13.54
CA GLN A 103 28.09 -21.19 12.91
C GLN A 103 28.14 -20.52 11.54
N ARG A 104 27.49 -21.13 10.55
CA ARG A 104 27.32 -20.49 9.23
C ARG A 104 26.40 -19.29 9.38
N VAL A 105 26.69 -18.21 8.67
CA VAL A 105 25.89 -16.97 8.63
C VAL A 105 25.24 -16.81 7.27
N LEU A 106 26.01 -17.00 6.20
CA LEU A 106 25.56 -16.85 4.82
C LEU A 106 26.16 -17.95 3.95
N ARG A 107 25.37 -18.43 2.99
CA ARG A 107 25.83 -19.21 1.84
C ARG A 107 25.13 -18.73 0.59
N CYS A 108 25.91 -18.33 -0.40
CA CYS A 108 25.37 -17.89 -1.68
C CYS A 108 26.30 -18.23 -2.85
N THR A 109 25.91 -17.86 -4.05
CA THR A 109 26.69 -18.04 -5.27
C THR A 109 26.82 -16.72 -6.01
N TYR A 110 28.00 -16.46 -6.56
CA TYR A 110 28.26 -15.31 -7.41
C TYR A 110 28.58 -15.76 -8.83
N ASP A 111 28.21 -14.96 -9.82
CA ASP A 111 28.67 -15.05 -11.19
C ASP A 111 29.23 -13.70 -11.63
N HIS A 112 30.50 -13.66 -12.06
CA HIS A 112 31.20 -12.45 -12.49
C HIS A 112 31.11 -11.27 -11.49
N GLY A 113 31.09 -11.55 -10.19
CA GLY A 113 30.98 -10.57 -9.12
C GLY A 113 29.55 -10.20 -8.71
N ILE A 114 28.54 -10.77 -9.37
CA ILE A 114 27.12 -10.48 -9.16
C ILE A 114 26.46 -11.67 -8.46
N LEU A 115 25.62 -11.41 -7.46
CA LEU A 115 24.89 -12.47 -6.74
C LEU A 115 23.95 -13.20 -7.71
N HIS A 116 24.13 -14.52 -7.85
CA HIS A 116 23.41 -15.32 -8.84
C HIS A 116 23.28 -16.78 -8.37
N GLY A 117 22.06 -17.32 -8.42
CA GLY A 117 21.72 -18.67 -7.97
C GLY A 117 21.30 -18.73 -6.50
N LYS A 118 21.55 -19.88 -5.86
CA LYS A 118 21.06 -20.19 -4.52
C LYS A 118 21.58 -19.22 -3.46
N TYR A 119 20.70 -18.86 -2.53
CA TYR A 119 20.96 -17.98 -1.39
C TYR A 119 20.37 -18.57 -0.12
N GLU A 120 21.15 -18.59 0.96
CA GLU A 120 20.78 -19.13 2.26
C GLU A 120 21.38 -18.27 3.37
N GLU A 121 20.55 -17.81 4.31
CA GLU A 121 21.00 -17.16 5.54
C GLU A 121 20.63 -17.98 6.76
N PHE A 122 21.43 -17.83 7.81
CA PHE A 122 21.31 -18.57 9.05
C PHE A 122 21.26 -17.58 10.23
N ASP A 123 20.60 -17.98 11.31
CA ASP A 123 20.59 -17.22 12.56
C ASP A 123 21.84 -17.51 13.42
N ASP A 124 21.91 -16.89 14.60
CA ASP A 124 23.04 -17.01 15.52
C ASP A 124 23.22 -18.43 16.09
N ALA A 125 22.15 -19.25 16.07
CA ALA A 125 22.22 -20.66 16.44
C ALA A 125 22.70 -21.54 15.27
N GLY A 126 22.83 -20.98 14.06
CA GLY A 126 23.17 -21.69 12.84
C GLY A 126 21.98 -22.37 12.17
N GLU A 127 20.74 -22.05 12.56
CA GLU A 127 19.54 -22.55 11.91
C GLU A 127 19.21 -21.72 10.65
N LEU A 128 18.74 -22.39 9.61
CA LEU A 128 18.36 -21.73 8.36
C LEU A 128 17.17 -20.80 8.61
N ARG A 129 17.33 -19.50 8.35
CA ARG A 129 16.29 -18.47 8.54
C ARG A 129 15.69 -17.95 7.24
N LEU A 130 16.46 -17.99 6.15
CA LEU A 130 16.03 -17.54 4.83
C LEU A 130 16.68 -18.40 3.77
N ARG A 131 15.92 -18.74 2.73
CA ARG A 131 16.47 -19.29 1.50
C ARG A 131 15.71 -18.77 0.29
N GLY A 132 16.40 -18.65 -0.83
CA GLY A 132 15.82 -18.26 -2.11
C GLY A 132 16.86 -18.31 -3.23
N GLU A 133 16.56 -17.61 -4.32
CA GLU A 133 17.43 -17.53 -5.48
C GLU A 133 17.60 -16.08 -5.93
N TYR A 134 18.76 -15.78 -6.50
CA TYR A 134 19.04 -14.49 -7.11
C TYR A 134 19.32 -14.68 -8.60
N ALA A 135 18.89 -13.73 -9.41
CA ALA A 135 19.24 -13.63 -10.82
C ALA A 135 19.78 -12.23 -11.06
N GLU A 136 21.02 -12.14 -11.54
CA GLU A 136 21.67 -10.88 -11.91
C GLU A 136 21.66 -9.83 -10.77
N GLY A 137 21.81 -10.30 -9.53
CA GLY A 137 21.86 -9.44 -8.34
C GLY A 137 20.51 -9.12 -7.72
N ALA A 138 19.40 -9.46 -8.38
CA ALA A 138 18.05 -9.24 -7.88
C ALA A 138 17.41 -10.53 -7.35
N ARG A 139 16.52 -10.42 -6.35
CA ARG A 139 15.73 -11.58 -5.87
C ARG A 139 14.87 -12.12 -7.02
N ALA A 140 14.91 -13.44 -7.18
CA ALA A 140 14.15 -14.14 -8.21
C ALA A 140 13.59 -15.46 -7.66
N GLY A 141 12.35 -15.78 -8.01
CA GLY A 141 11.72 -17.03 -7.60
C GLY A 141 11.28 -17.04 -6.14
N GLU A 142 11.16 -18.25 -5.58
CA GLU A 142 10.57 -18.45 -4.26
C GLU A 142 11.58 -18.18 -3.13
N PHE A 143 11.24 -17.25 -2.24
CA PHE A 143 11.90 -17.05 -0.97
C PHE A 143 11.07 -17.67 0.16
N ARG A 144 11.74 -18.39 1.05
CA ARG A 144 11.15 -18.90 2.30
C ARG A 144 11.86 -18.33 3.49
N HIS A 145 11.09 -17.70 4.38
CA HIS A 145 11.54 -17.36 5.72
C HIS A 145 11.16 -18.49 6.67
N LEU A 146 12.09 -18.87 7.53
CA LEU A 146 11.94 -19.98 8.46
C LEU A 146 12.19 -19.52 9.90
N ARG A 147 11.50 -20.18 10.84
CA ARG A 147 11.75 -20.07 12.27
C ARG A 147 11.60 -21.47 12.88
N ALA A 148 12.62 -21.93 13.62
CA ALA A 148 12.65 -23.28 14.19
C ALA A 148 12.35 -24.37 13.13
N GLY A 149 12.96 -24.25 11.95
CA GLY A 149 12.78 -25.17 10.81
C GLY A 149 11.43 -25.11 10.09
N GLN A 150 10.46 -24.33 10.58
CA GLN A 150 9.15 -24.16 9.94
C GLN A 150 9.11 -22.93 9.05
N THR A 151 8.53 -23.04 7.85
CA THR A 151 8.30 -21.89 6.98
C THR A 151 7.23 -20.97 7.58
N ILE A 152 7.63 -19.75 7.94
CA ILE A 152 6.75 -18.71 8.48
C ILE A 152 6.29 -17.72 7.42
N SER A 153 7.03 -17.61 6.31
CA SER A 153 6.59 -16.88 5.13
C SER A 153 7.09 -17.48 3.82
N LYS A 154 6.26 -17.39 2.79
CA LYS A 154 6.57 -17.71 1.39
C LYS A 154 6.34 -16.49 0.51
N GLN A 155 7.35 -16.16 -0.26
CA GLN A 155 7.36 -14.99 -1.14
C GLN A 155 7.80 -15.41 -2.54
N LEU A 156 7.20 -14.86 -3.58
CA LEU A 156 7.67 -14.97 -4.96
C LEU A 156 8.19 -13.59 -5.38
N TRP A 157 9.43 -13.54 -5.82
CA TRP A 157 10.08 -12.32 -6.28
C TRP A 157 10.40 -12.38 -7.77
N GLU A 158 10.22 -11.27 -8.46
CA GLU A 158 10.59 -11.08 -9.86
C GLU A 158 11.40 -9.81 -9.97
N ALA A 159 12.72 -9.93 -10.18
CA ALA A 159 13.64 -8.80 -10.29
C ALA A 159 13.48 -7.78 -9.13
N ASP A 160 13.51 -8.27 -7.89
CA ASP A 160 13.30 -7.49 -6.65
C ASP A 160 11.90 -6.90 -6.44
N GLU A 161 10.93 -7.19 -7.30
CA GLU A 161 9.51 -6.90 -7.06
C GLU A 161 8.80 -8.09 -6.42
N LEU A 162 8.04 -7.85 -5.36
CA LEU A 162 7.28 -8.89 -4.66
C LEU A 162 6.03 -9.25 -5.48
N ALA A 163 6.10 -10.34 -6.23
CA ALA A 163 5.00 -10.84 -7.06
C ALA A 163 3.92 -11.51 -6.22
N LEU A 164 4.29 -12.39 -5.28
CA LEU A 164 3.35 -13.06 -4.38
C LEU A 164 3.83 -13.05 -2.93
N LEU A 165 2.91 -12.85 -1.98
CA LEU A 165 3.10 -13.02 -0.55
C LEU A 165 2.08 -14.03 -0.02
N GLU A 166 2.52 -15.18 0.47
CA GLU A 166 1.63 -16.28 0.90
C GLU A 166 0.63 -16.73 -0.20
N GLY A 167 1.03 -16.61 -1.47
CA GLY A 167 0.18 -16.91 -2.63
C GLY A 167 -0.85 -15.83 -2.97
N LEU A 168 -0.79 -14.66 -2.33
CA LEU A 168 -1.58 -13.47 -2.66
C LEU A 168 -0.74 -12.51 -3.51
N GLU A 169 -1.33 -11.92 -4.55
CA GLU A 169 -0.78 -10.72 -5.21
C GLU A 169 -0.93 -9.50 -4.29
N PRO A 170 0.16 -8.97 -3.69
CA PRO A 170 0.06 -7.99 -2.63
C PRO A 170 -0.35 -6.59 -3.12
N TYR A 171 -0.03 -6.27 -4.38
CA TYR A 171 -0.29 -4.95 -4.98
C TYR A 171 -1.05 -5.07 -6.30
N PRO A 172 -2.40 -5.12 -6.26
CA PRO A 172 -3.22 -5.21 -7.48
C PRO A 172 -3.07 -4.02 -8.44
N ARG A 173 -2.56 -2.88 -7.94
CA ARG A 173 -2.19 -1.71 -8.74
C ARG A 173 -0.84 -1.19 -8.32
N SER A 174 0.00 -0.85 -9.30
CA SER A 174 1.30 -0.23 -9.05
C SER A 174 1.16 1.22 -8.59
N ARG A 175 2.21 1.76 -7.95
CA ARG A 175 2.28 3.19 -7.60
C ARG A 175 2.08 4.09 -8.83
N ALA A 176 2.69 3.73 -9.97
CA ALA A 176 2.55 4.47 -11.22
C ALA A 176 1.10 4.50 -11.73
N GLN A 177 0.37 3.38 -11.66
CA GLN A 177 -1.05 3.32 -12.03
C GLN A 177 -1.92 4.19 -11.12
N LEU A 178 -1.65 4.18 -9.80
CA LEU A 178 -2.36 5.03 -8.85
C LEU A 178 -2.08 6.52 -9.09
N ARG A 179 -0.80 6.88 -9.28
CA ARG A 179 -0.37 8.26 -9.55
C ARG A 179 -1.02 8.79 -10.84
N ALA A 180 -0.95 8.01 -11.93
CA ALA A 180 -1.59 8.37 -13.19
C ALA A 180 -3.13 8.46 -13.08
N GLY A 181 -3.76 7.59 -12.30
CA GLY A 181 -5.21 7.65 -12.08
C GLY A 181 -5.65 8.89 -11.28
N LEU A 182 -4.95 9.21 -10.19
CA LEU A 182 -5.20 10.42 -9.42
C LEU A 182 -4.93 11.69 -10.22
N GLN A 183 -3.88 11.69 -11.05
CA GLN A 183 -3.58 12.81 -11.95
C GLN A 183 -4.71 13.03 -12.97
N ARG A 184 -5.24 11.97 -13.59
CA ARG A 184 -6.41 12.08 -14.48
C ARG A 184 -7.64 12.65 -13.78
N ILE A 185 -7.84 12.34 -12.51
CA ILE A 185 -8.95 12.90 -11.72
C ILE A 185 -8.70 14.39 -11.46
N HIS A 186 -7.47 14.76 -11.09
CA HIS A 186 -7.07 16.15 -10.87
C HIS A 186 -7.31 17.00 -12.13
N ASP A 187 -6.87 16.50 -13.28
CA ASP A 187 -6.95 17.18 -14.58
C ASP A 187 -8.34 17.09 -15.22
N SER A 188 -9.29 16.36 -14.62
CA SER A 188 -10.63 16.22 -15.19
C SER A 188 -11.35 17.58 -15.20
N GLU A 189 -11.64 18.05 -16.41
CA GLU A 189 -12.56 19.17 -16.64
C GLU A 189 -13.98 18.72 -16.31
N GLN A 190 -14.54 19.29 -15.25
CA GLN A 190 -15.95 19.09 -14.94
C GLN A 190 -16.74 20.08 -15.81
N THR A 191 -17.08 19.66 -17.01
CA THR A 191 -18.08 20.39 -17.79
C THR A 191 -19.43 20.17 -17.11
N SER A 192 -19.93 21.23 -16.48
CA SER A 192 -21.32 21.34 -16.03
C SER A 192 -22.28 21.31 -17.23
N THR A 193 -22.27 20.28 -18.07
CA THR A 193 -23.15 20.26 -19.24
C THR A 193 -23.50 18.85 -19.72
N ALA A 194 -24.76 18.48 -19.52
CA ALA A 194 -25.65 18.18 -20.64
C ALA A 194 -27.10 18.42 -20.19
N PRO A 195 -27.92 19.11 -20.99
CA PRO A 195 -29.32 19.37 -20.65
C PRO A 195 -30.01 18.02 -20.51
N THR A 196 -30.41 17.67 -19.29
CA THR A 196 -31.35 16.58 -19.14
C THR A 196 -32.55 16.94 -20.01
N LYS A 197 -33.01 16.01 -20.87
CA LYS A 197 -34.31 16.11 -21.55
C LYS A 197 -35.49 16.05 -20.54
N ARG A 198 -35.30 16.56 -19.32
CA ARG A 198 -36.30 16.72 -18.29
C ARG A 198 -36.76 18.17 -18.31
N LYS A 199 -38.08 18.36 -18.21
CA LYS A 199 -38.66 19.67 -17.95
C LYS A 199 -37.90 20.30 -16.77
N PRO A 200 -37.44 21.56 -16.88
CA PRO A 200 -36.88 22.25 -15.73
C PRO A 200 -37.87 22.15 -14.56
N PRO A 201 -37.39 21.99 -13.32
CA PRO A 201 -38.27 22.04 -12.16
C PRO A 201 -39.14 23.29 -12.25
N LYS A 202 -40.43 23.18 -11.85
CA LYS A 202 -41.43 24.27 -11.92
C LYS A 202 -41.11 25.48 -11.01
N PHE A 203 -39.93 25.53 -10.42
CA PHE A 203 -39.48 26.59 -9.52
C PHE A 203 -38.36 27.35 -10.21
N ASP A 204 -38.34 28.67 -10.06
CA ASP A 204 -37.30 29.53 -10.64
C ASP A 204 -35.95 29.11 -10.05
N ILE A 205 -35.06 28.60 -10.92
CA ILE A 205 -33.80 27.98 -10.51
C ILE A 205 -32.73 29.06 -10.45
N ASP A 206 -32.89 30.03 -9.56
CA ASP A 206 -31.71 30.71 -9.03
C ASP A 206 -30.99 29.64 -8.21
N ALA A 207 -30.07 28.88 -8.83
CA ALA A 207 -29.57 27.57 -8.38
C ALA A 207 -28.90 27.55 -6.99
N ASP A 208 -28.87 28.69 -6.32
CA ASP A 208 -28.23 28.95 -5.04
C ASP A 208 -28.96 30.00 -4.19
N GLY A 209 -30.18 30.39 -4.54
CA GLY A 209 -30.92 31.47 -3.87
C GLY A 209 -30.20 32.81 -4.01
N ASP A 210 -29.92 33.45 -2.88
CA ASP A 210 -29.45 34.84 -2.72
C ASP A 210 -27.93 35.06 -2.85
N LEU A 211 -27.18 34.09 -3.40
CA LEU A 211 -25.74 34.28 -3.63
C LEU A 211 -25.47 35.36 -4.68
N SER A 212 -24.47 36.20 -4.40
CA SER A 212 -23.87 37.07 -5.42
C SER A 212 -23.22 36.25 -6.54
N PRO A 213 -23.08 36.80 -7.77
CA PRO A 213 -22.42 36.10 -8.87
C PRO A 213 -21.02 35.59 -8.52
N ALA A 214 -20.23 36.38 -7.77
CA ALA A 214 -18.89 35.98 -7.33
C ALA A 214 -18.91 34.83 -6.32
N ALA A 215 -19.83 34.85 -5.35
CA ALA A 215 -19.98 33.77 -4.38
C ALA A 215 -20.45 32.46 -5.03
N ARG A 216 -21.30 32.57 -6.06
CA ARG A 216 -21.73 31.43 -6.87
C ARG A 216 -20.56 30.80 -7.62
N ALA A 217 -19.78 31.62 -8.33
CA ALA A 217 -18.59 31.14 -9.04
C ALA A 217 -17.58 30.46 -8.11
N ALA A 218 -17.34 31.02 -6.92
CA ALA A 218 -16.46 30.39 -5.92
C ALA A 218 -17.01 29.04 -5.41
N GLN A 219 -18.33 28.94 -5.23
CA GLN A 219 -18.95 27.68 -4.84
C GLN A 219 -18.86 26.62 -5.96
N ASP A 220 -18.97 27.02 -7.22
CA ASP A 220 -18.81 26.10 -8.37
C ASP A 220 -17.40 25.50 -8.43
N VAL A 221 -16.37 26.32 -8.23
CA VAL A 221 -14.98 25.81 -8.07
C VAL A 221 -14.88 24.83 -6.90
N GLY A 222 -15.56 25.12 -5.79
CA GLY A 222 -15.63 24.23 -4.63
C GLY A 222 -16.35 22.91 -4.92
N ARG A 223 -17.42 22.93 -5.72
CA ARG A 223 -18.18 21.74 -6.16
C ARG A 223 -17.30 20.83 -7.00
N ASP A 224 -16.56 21.39 -7.96
CA ASP A 224 -15.64 20.63 -8.81
C ASP A 224 -14.52 19.98 -8.00
N GLY A 225 -13.93 20.74 -7.07
CA GLY A 225 -12.93 20.20 -6.15
C GLY A 225 -13.48 19.06 -5.29
N ALA A 226 -14.69 19.19 -4.76
CA ALA A 226 -15.33 18.16 -3.94
C ALA A 226 -15.67 16.91 -4.75
N LEU A 227 -16.15 17.07 -5.99
CA LEU A 227 -16.40 15.95 -6.89
C LEU A 227 -15.09 15.21 -7.20
N ARG A 228 -14.01 15.92 -7.55
CA ARG A 228 -12.69 15.29 -7.78
C ARG A 228 -12.16 14.56 -6.54
N ARG A 229 -12.34 15.13 -5.34
CA ARG A 229 -11.95 14.45 -4.09
C ARG A 229 -12.77 13.17 -3.86
N LEU A 230 -14.08 13.20 -4.11
CA LEU A 230 -14.94 12.01 -4.03
C LEU A 230 -14.53 10.95 -5.06
N MET A 231 -14.29 11.36 -6.32
CA MET A 231 -13.79 10.47 -7.38
C MET A 231 -12.45 9.83 -7.00
N ALA A 232 -11.54 10.56 -6.36
CA ALA A 232 -10.27 10.02 -5.89
C ALA A 232 -10.45 8.92 -4.83
N TYR A 233 -11.28 9.14 -3.81
CA TYR A 233 -11.61 8.09 -2.84
C TYR A 233 -12.21 6.84 -3.49
N ARG A 234 -13.14 7.05 -4.44
CA ARG A 234 -13.79 5.96 -5.18
C ARG A 234 -12.81 5.19 -6.06
N PHE A 235 -11.94 5.89 -6.79
CA PHE A 235 -10.85 5.29 -7.55
C PHE A 235 -9.94 4.45 -6.64
N LEU A 236 -9.52 4.97 -5.49
CA LEU A 236 -8.64 4.26 -4.57
C LEU A 236 -9.24 2.95 -4.06
N VAL A 237 -10.57 2.87 -3.88
CA VAL A 237 -11.22 1.61 -3.46
C VAL A 237 -11.70 0.73 -4.63
N GLY A 238 -11.34 1.09 -5.88
CA GLY A 238 -11.67 0.32 -7.08
C GLY A 238 -13.10 0.53 -7.61
N LEU A 239 -13.79 1.57 -7.16
CA LEU A 239 -15.10 1.95 -7.69
C LEU A 239 -14.96 2.75 -8.99
N GLU A 240 -15.95 2.58 -9.87
CA GLU A 240 -16.05 3.41 -11.06
C GLU A 240 -16.34 4.87 -10.68
N TRP A 241 -15.58 5.76 -11.32
CA TRP A 241 -15.52 7.19 -11.00
C TRP A 241 -15.54 8.07 -12.26
N SER A 242 -15.11 7.54 -13.41
CA SER A 242 -14.77 8.35 -14.60
C SER A 242 -15.96 9.03 -15.27
N ASP A 243 -17.16 8.51 -15.03
CA ASP A 243 -18.43 9.01 -15.56
C ASP A 243 -19.28 9.71 -14.50
N MET A 244 -18.72 9.99 -13.32
CA MET A 244 -19.44 10.74 -12.29
C MET A 244 -19.61 12.22 -12.67
N THR A 245 -20.78 12.77 -12.38
CA THR A 245 -21.08 14.17 -12.70
C THR A 245 -21.79 14.90 -11.57
N LEU A 246 -21.69 16.23 -11.58
CA LEU A 246 -22.59 17.11 -10.83
C LEU A 246 -23.97 17.14 -11.51
N ASP A 247 -25.03 17.13 -10.70
CA ASP A 247 -26.41 17.34 -11.15
C ASP A 247 -26.94 18.66 -10.58
N ASP A 248 -27.42 19.55 -11.45
CA ASP A 248 -27.87 20.90 -11.08
C ASP A 248 -29.00 20.87 -10.04
N SER A 249 -29.89 19.87 -10.10
CA SER A 249 -30.96 19.75 -9.11
C SER A 249 -30.38 19.34 -7.75
N TYR A 250 -29.37 18.47 -7.74
CA TYR A 250 -28.70 18.05 -6.50
C TYR A 250 -27.87 19.19 -5.90
N ASN A 251 -27.16 19.97 -6.73
CA ASN A 251 -26.49 21.20 -6.31
C ASN A 251 -27.45 22.19 -5.65
N HIS A 252 -28.61 22.40 -6.27
CA HIS A 252 -29.65 23.27 -5.72
C HIS A 252 -30.16 22.75 -4.36
N PHE A 253 -30.55 21.48 -4.25
CA PHE A 253 -31.04 20.93 -2.98
C PHE A 253 -29.98 20.97 -1.88
N ALA A 254 -28.72 20.63 -2.19
CA ALA A 254 -27.62 20.70 -1.23
C ALA A 254 -27.36 22.14 -0.76
N SER A 255 -27.52 23.12 -1.63
CA SER A 255 -27.34 24.54 -1.29
C SER A 255 -28.48 25.09 -0.43
N MET A 256 -29.72 24.69 -0.75
CA MET A 256 -30.87 24.99 0.10
C MET A 256 -30.79 24.28 1.46
N ALA A 257 -30.20 23.08 1.52
CA ALA A 257 -29.93 22.40 2.78
C ALA A 257 -28.98 23.22 3.66
N ALA A 258 -27.83 23.62 3.11
CA ALA A 258 -26.86 24.45 3.84
C ALA A 258 -27.49 25.76 4.33
N ARG A 259 -28.30 26.43 3.49
CA ARG A 259 -29.04 27.65 3.88
C ARG A 259 -30.02 27.40 5.03
N LEU A 260 -30.78 26.30 4.98
CA LEU A 260 -31.72 25.92 6.04
C LEU A 260 -30.98 25.64 7.35
N LEU A 261 -29.85 24.92 7.31
CA LEU A 261 -29.03 24.64 8.49
C LEU A 261 -28.42 25.90 9.11
N VAL A 262 -28.06 26.91 8.31
CA VAL A 262 -27.65 28.23 8.82
C VAL A 262 -28.79 28.87 9.63
N LYS A 263 -30.04 28.78 9.17
CA LYS A 263 -31.20 29.35 9.88
C LYS A 263 -31.56 28.59 11.16
N VAL A 264 -31.38 27.28 11.16
CA VAL A 264 -31.65 26.42 12.32
C VAL A 264 -30.49 26.46 13.34
N GLY A 265 -29.25 26.63 12.88
CA GLY A 265 -28.06 26.80 13.73
C GLY A 265 -27.34 25.50 14.13
N GLU A 266 -27.82 24.35 13.69
CA GLU A 266 -27.29 23.01 14.01
C GLU A 266 -27.34 22.06 12.81
N LEU A 267 -26.57 20.96 12.87
CA LEU A 267 -26.70 19.85 11.92
C LEU A 267 -27.97 19.06 12.23
N ASN A 268 -28.92 19.05 11.29
CA ASN A 268 -30.19 18.37 11.46
C ASN A 268 -30.68 17.85 10.11
N HIS A 269 -30.96 16.55 10.01
CA HIS A 269 -31.45 15.95 8.75
C HIS A 269 -32.94 16.22 8.51
N THR A 270 -33.72 16.48 9.56
CA THR A 270 -35.17 16.71 9.52
C THR A 270 -35.56 17.98 10.28
N PRO A 271 -35.01 19.15 9.91
CA PRO A 271 -35.28 20.40 10.60
C PRO A 271 -36.73 20.84 10.41
N ALA A 272 -37.35 21.41 11.44
CA ALA A 272 -38.62 22.12 11.30
C ALA A 272 -38.45 23.41 10.50
N ASN A 273 -39.53 23.96 9.93
CA ASN A 273 -39.46 25.20 9.14
C ASN A 273 -39.17 26.41 10.06
N PRO A 274 -38.02 27.09 9.94
CA PRO A 274 -37.68 28.25 10.79
C PRO A 274 -38.31 29.57 10.29
N GLY A 275 -39.40 29.49 9.50
CA GLY A 275 -40.05 30.65 8.88
C GLY A 275 -39.57 30.96 7.46
N LEU A 276 -38.94 30.01 6.76
CA LEU A 276 -38.62 30.15 5.34
C LEU A 276 -39.89 30.05 4.48
N PRO A 277 -39.91 30.71 3.30
CA PRO A 277 -40.95 30.50 2.30
C PRO A 277 -41.16 29.02 2.01
N GLY A 278 -42.42 28.62 1.75
CA GLY A 278 -42.79 27.20 1.66
C GLY A 278 -41.97 26.40 0.64
N ASP A 279 -41.64 27.01 -0.50
CA ASP A 279 -40.89 26.35 -1.58
C ASP A 279 -39.40 26.22 -1.21
N GLU A 280 -38.80 27.26 -0.63
CA GLU A 280 -37.43 27.25 -0.10
C GLU A 280 -37.27 26.20 1.00
N TYR A 281 -38.21 26.15 1.95
CA TYR A 281 -38.20 25.17 3.03
C TYR A 281 -38.29 23.75 2.46
N ARG A 282 -39.18 23.48 1.51
CA ARG A 282 -39.30 22.14 0.90
C ARG A 282 -38.03 21.72 0.18
N ALA A 283 -37.37 22.63 -0.54
CA ALA A 283 -36.08 22.35 -1.18
C ALA A 283 -34.98 22.08 -0.14
N GLY A 284 -34.89 22.91 0.90
CA GLY A 284 -33.91 22.76 1.97
C GLY A 284 -34.10 21.47 2.76
N TYR A 285 -35.33 21.15 3.15
CA TYR A 285 -35.68 19.91 3.86
C TYR A 285 -35.36 18.68 3.01
N ARG A 286 -35.66 18.71 1.71
CA ARG A 286 -35.30 17.63 0.79
C ARG A 286 -33.79 17.46 0.72
N GLY A 287 -33.05 18.55 0.68
CA GLY A 287 -31.59 18.54 0.70
C GLY A 287 -31.02 17.97 2.00
N THR A 288 -31.50 18.42 3.18
CA THR A 288 -30.98 17.92 4.47
C THR A 288 -31.25 16.43 4.67
N SER A 289 -32.43 15.96 4.26
CA SER A 289 -32.85 14.56 4.43
C SER A 289 -32.22 13.58 3.43
N SER A 290 -31.57 14.07 2.38
CA SER A 290 -30.98 13.25 1.30
C SER A 290 -29.46 13.40 1.15
N SER A 291 -28.81 14.15 2.06
CA SER A 291 -27.40 14.51 1.95
C SER A 291 -26.59 14.06 3.15
N ASN A 292 -25.29 13.81 2.94
CA ASN A 292 -24.31 13.93 4.03
C ASN A 292 -24.19 15.41 4.41
N LEU A 293 -24.17 15.71 5.70
CA LEU A 293 -24.11 17.08 6.23
C LEU A 293 -22.84 17.27 7.04
N ALA A 294 -22.19 18.42 6.90
CA ALA A 294 -21.01 18.78 7.68
C ALA A 294 -21.06 20.23 8.14
N ARG A 295 -20.25 20.54 9.17
CA ARG A 295 -20.05 21.88 9.69
C ARG A 295 -18.57 22.18 9.86
N GLY A 296 -18.15 23.39 9.49
CA GLY A 296 -16.83 23.94 9.80
C GLY A 296 -15.71 23.56 8.82
N SER A 297 -16.06 23.21 7.59
CA SER A 297 -15.07 22.82 6.56
C SER A 297 -15.45 23.37 5.19
N SER A 298 -14.50 23.31 4.25
CA SER A 298 -14.79 23.55 2.83
C SER A 298 -15.58 22.37 2.24
N LEU A 299 -16.08 22.52 1.00
CA LEU A 299 -16.73 21.39 0.30
C LEU A 299 -15.78 20.19 0.16
N VAL A 300 -14.53 20.44 -0.23
CA VAL A 300 -13.47 19.41 -0.33
C VAL A 300 -13.18 18.79 1.04
N GLY A 301 -12.98 19.63 2.06
CA GLY A 301 -12.68 19.15 3.41
C GLY A 301 -13.84 18.34 4.01
N SER A 302 -15.08 18.63 3.64
CA SER A 302 -16.25 17.87 4.07
C SER A 302 -16.24 16.44 3.53
N ILE A 303 -15.74 16.21 2.30
CA ILE A 303 -15.54 14.85 1.78
C ILE A 303 -14.58 14.06 2.67
N ASN A 304 -13.48 14.68 3.11
CA ASN A 304 -12.52 14.03 4.02
C ASN A 304 -13.18 13.68 5.36
N SER A 305 -13.98 14.59 5.92
CA SER A 305 -14.73 14.34 7.15
C SER A 305 -15.72 13.18 7.01
N TYR A 306 -16.42 13.09 5.87
CA TYR A 306 -17.31 11.97 5.57
C TYR A 306 -16.58 10.63 5.44
N MET A 307 -15.33 10.63 4.99
CA MET A 307 -14.53 9.43 4.83
C MET A 307 -13.84 8.96 6.12
N ASP A 308 -13.53 9.86 7.06
CA ASP A 308 -13.05 9.47 8.39
C ASP A 308 -14.16 8.74 9.16
N ASP A 309 -15.30 9.37 9.42
CA ASP A 309 -16.51 8.76 10.02
C ASP A 309 -16.28 7.84 11.26
N SER A 310 -15.18 8.08 11.98
CA SER A 310 -14.66 7.17 13.03
C SER A 310 -14.86 7.68 14.45
N ASP A 311 -15.58 8.79 14.59
CA ASP A 311 -15.93 9.33 15.89
C ASP A 311 -16.96 8.42 16.61
N PRO A 312 -17.04 8.48 17.94
CA PRO A 312 -17.91 7.58 18.72
C PRO A 312 -19.39 7.62 18.32
N SER A 313 -19.87 8.72 17.72
CA SER A 313 -21.27 8.86 17.31
C SER A 313 -21.56 8.26 15.94
N ASN A 314 -20.54 7.92 15.15
CA ASN A 314 -20.71 7.42 13.78
C ASN A 314 -20.03 6.08 13.49
N ILE A 315 -19.02 5.69 14.28
CA ILE A 315 -18.19 4.51 13.99
C ILE A 315 -18.99 3.20 13.89
N ASP A 316 -20.11 3.07 14.60
CA ASP A 316 -20.98 1.89 14.55
C ASP A 316 -21.70 1.71 13.21
N ARG A 317 -21.82 2.78 12.42
CA ARG A 317 -22.58 2.80 11.16
C ARG A 317 -21.82 3.29 9.95
N ILE A 318 -20.76 4.08 10.13
CA ILE A 318 -19.95 4.72 9.08
C ILE A 318 -20.79 5.21 7.89
N GLY A 319 -21.92 5.87 8.19
CA GLY A 319 -22.93 6.18 7.20
C GLY A 319 -22.49 7.18 6.16
N HIS A 320 -21.72 8.19 6.54
CA HIS A 320 -21.22 9.17 5.59
C HIS A 320 -20.28 8.52 4.59
N ARG A 321 -19.37 7.67 5.07
CA ARG A 321 -18.42 6.92 4.22
C ARG A 321 -19.15 6.00 3.26
N LEU A 322 -20.14 5.25 3.75
CA LEU A 322 -20.93 4.33 2.92
C LEU A 322 -21.68 5.06 1.80
N TRP A 323 -22.14 6.29 2.04
CA TRP A 323 -22.72 7.11 0.98
C TRP A 323 -21.68 7.55 -0.05
N CYS A 324 -20.50 8.00 0.38
CA CYS A 324 -19.41 8.34 -0.55
C CYS A 324 -18.96 7.15 -1.40
N LEU A 325 -18.93 5.95 -0.81
CA LEU A 325 -18.50 4.71 -1.45
C LEU A 325 -19.67 3.88 -2.03
N ASN A 326 -20.86 4.46 -2.19
CA ASN A 326 -22.01 3.76 -2.78
C ASN A 326 -21.69 3.34 -4.23
N PRO A 327 -21.64 2.04 -4.57
CA PRO A 327 -21.30 1.61 -5.93
C PRO A 327 -22.30 2.08 -6.99
N ALA A 328 -23.57 2.31 -6.61
CA ALA A 328 -24.63 2.75 -7.51
C ALA A 328 -24.62 4.27 -7.80
N MET A 329 -23.77 5.03 -7.10
CA MET A 329 -23.66 6.48 -7.30
C MET A 329 -23.02 6.80 -8.65
N LEU A 330 -23.72 7.62 -9.42
CA LEU A 330 -23.31 8.22 -10.68
C LEU A 330 -23.33 9.75 -10.60
N ARG A 331 -24.25 10.32 -9.83
CA ARG A 331 -24.44 11.76 -9.72
C ARG A 331 -24.44 12.21 -8.28
N THR A 332 -23.97 13.43 -8.05
CA THR A 332 -24.07 14.10 -6.76
C THR A 332 -24.22 15.60 -6.95
N GLY A 333 -24.29 16.34 -5.85
CA GLY A 333 -24.30 17.79 -5.87
C GLY A 333 -23.92 18.31 -4.49
N PHE A 334 -23.39 19.53 -4.46
CA PHE A 334 -22.86 20.13 -3.24
C PHE A 334 -23.40 21.54 -3.00
N GLY A 335 -23.46 21.91 -1.73
CA GLY A 335 -23.81 23.25 -1.31
C GLY A 335 -23.11 23.63 -0.02
N LEU A 336 -22.69 24.90 0.08
CA LEU A 336 -22.02 25.47 1.24
C LEU A 336 -22.61 26.85 1.57
N ARG A 337 -23.08 27.04 2.80
CA ARG A 337 -23.56 28.33 3.31
C ARG A 337 -23.08 28.54 4.73
N GLY A 338 -22.46 29.69 4.99
CA GLY A 338 -21.80 29.93 6.28
C GLY A 338 -20.83 28.81 6.60
N SER A 339 -21.01 28.16 7.75
CA SER A 339 -20.21 27.00 8.15
C SER A 339 -20.82 25.65 7.76
N PHE A 340 -21.99 25.60 7.13
CA PHE A 340 -22.70 24.34 6.86
C PHE A 340 -22.56 23.93 5.40
N SER A 341 -22.36 22.63 5.19
CA SER A 341 -22.28 22.03 3.86
C SER A 341 -23.10 20.77 3.74
N ALA A 342 -23.51 20.47 2.52
CA ALA A 342 -24.22 19.26 2.16
C ALA A 342 -23.63 18.64 0.88
N MET A 343 -23.61 17.30 0.83
CA MET A 343 -23.39 16.52 -0.39
C MET A 343 -24.59 15.61 -0.61
N TRP A 344 -25.25 15.72 -1.76
CA TRP A 344 -26.34 14.82 -2.11
C TRP A 344 -25.85 13.37 -2.17
N SER A 345 -26.41 12.51 -1.31
CA SER A 345 -25.97 11.12 -1.13
C SER A 345 -26.90 10.11 -1.79
N PHE A 346 -28.19 10.45 -1.94
CA PHE A 346 -29.22 9.53 -2.39
C PHE A 346 -29.26 9.45 -3.91
N ASP A 347 -28.25 8.82 -4.48
CA ASP A 347 -28.15 8.54 -5.91
C ASP A 347 -27.94 7.04 -6.16
N ALA A 348 -28.67 6.51 -7.13
CA ALA A 348 -28.58 5.12 -7.58
C ALA A 348 -28.73 5.03 -9.11
N ASN A 349 -28.31 6.07 -9.82
CA ASN A 349 -28.51 6.18 -11.27
C ASN A 349 -27.51 5.34 -12.09
N ARG A 350 -26.49 4.74 -11.47
CA ARG A 350 -25.60 3.79 -12.15
C ARG A 350 -26.31 2.45 -12.34
N SER A 351 -26.82 2.21 -13.54
CA SER A 351 -27.54 0.97 -13.89
C SER A 351 -26.62 -0.24 -14.10
N LYS A 352 -25.35 -0.01 -14.47
CA LYS A 352 -24.33 -1.05 -14.65
C LYS A 352 -23.26 -0.90 -13.58
N ILE A 353 -23.42 -1.63 -12.48
CA ILE A 353 -22.43 -1.69 -11.41
C ILE A 353 -21.48 -2.84 -11.74
N PRO A 354 -20.15 -2.63 -11.79
CA PRO A 354 -19.19 -3.70 -11.95
C PRO A 354 -19.42 -4.80 -10.91
N ALA A 355 -19.22 -6.06 -11.29
CA ALA A 355 -19.36 -7.20 -10.39
C ALA A 355 -18.20 -7.21 -9.38
N LEU A 356 -18.31 -6.38 -8.35
CA LEU A 356 -17.35 -6.29 -7.26
C LEU A 356 -17.69 -7.32 -6.19
N GLU A 357 -16.68 -8.04 -5.71
CA GLU A 357 -16.87 -8.93 -4.55
C GLU A 357 -16.98 -8.14 -3.24
N LEU A 358 -16.24 -7.04 -3.14
CA LEU A 358 -16.19 -6.18 -1.95
C LEU A 358 -15.74 -4.76 -2.28
N VAL A 359 -15.95 -3.85 -1.33
CA VAL A 359 -15.29 -2.53 -1.28
C VAL A 359 -14.58 -2.43 0.07
N ALA A 360 -13.25 -2.36 0.05
CA ALA A 360 -12.42 -2.23 1.25
C ALA A 360 -11.83 -0.83 1.36
N TYR A 361 -11.85 -0.28 2.56
CA TYR A 361 -11.21 0.98 2.91
C TYR A 361 -10.47 0.80 4.25
N PRO A 362 -9.13 0.82 4.27
CA PRO A 362 -8.23 1.00 3.13
C PRO A 362 -8.30 -0.19 2.13
N PRO A 363 -7.98 0.05 0.84
CA PRO A 363 -8.01 -0.97 -0.21
C PRO A 363 -6.83 -1.94 -0.11
N ALA A 364 -6.90 -3.07 -0.83
CA ALA A 364 -5.75 -3.94 -1.03
C ALA A 364 -4.63 -3.24 -1.84
N GLY A 365 -3.38 -3.43 -1.42
CA GLY A 365 -2.20 -2.80 -1.98
C GLY A 365 -1.89 -1.45 -1.34
N PHE A 366 -1.58 -0.45 -2.16
CA PHE A 366 -1.16 0.86 -1.67
C PHE A 366 -2.35 1.74 -1.27
N MET A 367 -2.26 2.34 -0.08
CA MET A 367 -3.15 3.40 0.39
C MET A 367 -2.35 4.69 0.57
N PRO A 368 -2.65 5.77 -0.18
CA PRO A 368 -1.94 7.03 0.00
C PRO A 368 -2.29 7.65 1.35
N ALA A 369 -1.28 8.02 2.13
CA ALA A 369 -1.46 8.51 3.50
C ALA A 369 -2.33 9.78 3.59
N GLU A 370 -2.35 10.62 2.55
CA GLU A 370 -3.20 11.83 2.49
C GLU A 370 -4.72 11.54 2.44
N TYR A 371 -5.10 10.29 2.17
CA TYR A 371 -6.50 9.86 2.16
C TYR A 371 -6.87 9.06 3.43
N PHE A 372 -5.94 8.80 4.36
CA PHE A 372 -6.21 7.96 5.53
C PHE A 372 -5.49 8.44 6.80
N GLY A 373 -6.23 8.57 7.91
CA GLY A 373 -5.69 8.93 9.21
C GLY A 373 -5.47 7.72 10.13
N PRO A 374 -4.56 7.82 11.11
CA PRO A 374 -4.20 6.70 12.00
C PRO A 374 -5.33 6.21 12.90
N ARG A 375 -6.39 7.01 13.07
CA ARG A 375 -7.59 6.66 13.87
C ARG A 375 -8.83 6.36 13.03
N HIS A 376 -8.68 6.31 11.70
CA HIS A 376 -9.78 5.93 10.82
C HIS A 376 -10.12 4.45 11.06
N ALA A 377 -11.40 4.16 11.26
CA ALA A 377 -11.95 2.83 11.24
C ALA A 377 -11.83 2.26 9.83
N TRP A 378 -11.45 1.00 9.74
CA TRP A 378 -11.39 0.24 8.52
C TRP A 378 -12.78 -0.34 8.25
N SER A 379 -13.11 -0.53 6.97
CA SER A 379 -14.40 -1.07 6.58
C SER A 379 -14.27 -1.96 5.34
N VAL A 380 -14.99 -3.09 5.36
CA VAL A 380 -15.11 -3.99 4.22
C VAL A 380 -16.58 -4.25 3.96
N GLN A 381 -17.10 -3.68 2.88
CA GLN A 381 -18.45 -3.94 2.40
C GLN A 381 -18.44 -5.20 1.56
N PHE A 382 -19.11 -6.25 2.02
CA PHE A 382 -19.30 -7.48 1.23
C PHE A 382 -20.42 -7.26 0.21
N LEU A 383 -20.08 -7.45 -1.06
CA LEU A 383 -21.01 -7.40 -2.19
C LEU A 383 -21.21 -8.83 -2.70
N GLY A 384 -20.50 -9.25 -3.75
CA GLY A 384 -20.50 -10.63 -4.24
C GLY A 384 -19.71 -11.64 -3.39
N SER A 385 -19.11 -11.22 -2.28
CA SER A 385 -18.22 -12.06 -1.46
C SER A 385 -18.94 -13.27 -0.80
N PRO A 386 -18.27 -14.42 -0.61
CA PRO A 386 -18.76 -15.54 0.22
C PRO A 386 -19.02 -15.18 1.69
N LEU A 387 -18.53 -14.03 2.15
CA LEU A 387 -18.79 -13.48 3.49
C LEU A 387 -20.06 -12.63 3.56
N ALA A 388 -20.69 -12.32 2.41
CA ALA A 388 -21.95 -11.60 2.38
C ALA A 388 -23.02 -12.33 3.23
N GLY A 389 -23.76 -11.55 4.03
CA GLY A 389 -24.79 -12.06 4.94
C GLY A 389 -24.28 -12.80 6.19
N ALA A 390 -22.97 -12.96 6.38
CA ALA A 390 -22.44 -13.49 7.64
C ALA A 390 -22.72 -12.52 8.79
N ALA A 391 -23.25 -13.03 9.91
CA ALA A 391 -23.42 -12.23 11.12
C ALA A 391 -22.06 -11.98 11.80
N LEU A 392 -21.90 -10.81 12.42
CA LEU A 392 -20.67 -10.40 13.11
C LEU A 392 -20.16 -11.46 14.09
N LYS A 393 -21.06 -12.10 14.83
CA LYS A 393 -20.73 -13.17 15.80
C LYS A 393 -20.05 -14.38 15.16
N ASP A 394 -20.21 -14.60 13.86
CA ASP A 394 -19.65 -15.72 13.10
C ASP A 394 -18.42 -15.31 12.28
N LEU A 395 -17.98 -14.04 12.41
CA LEU A 395 -16.80 -13.50 11.75
C LEU A 395 -15.63 -13.34 12.72
N PHE A 396 -14.42 -13.30 12.16
CA PHE A 396 -13.24 -12.80 12.84
C PHE A 396 -12.49 -11.84 11.92
N VAL A 397 -11.74 -10.91 12.53
CA VAL A 397 -10.80 -10.02 11.86
C VAL A 397 -9.47 -10.10 12.60
N ARG A 398 -8.37 -10.13 11.86
CA ARG A 398 -7.02 -9.96 12.40
C ARG A 398 -6.24 -9.03 11.49
N VAL A 399 -5.47 -8.13 12.09
CA VAL A 399 -4.57 -7.22 11.37
C VAL A 399 -3.20 -7.37 11.99
N PHE A 400 -2.21 -7.75 11.19
CA PHE A 400 -0.82 -7.94 11.63
C PHE A 400 0.05 -6.88 10.99
N PRO A 401 0.86 -6.11 11.73
CA PRO A 401 1.97 -5.36 11.16
C PRO A 401 2.93 -6.29 10.42
N LEU A 402 3.52 -5.80 9.33
CA LEU A 402 4.65 -6.46 8.67
C LEU A 402 5.90 -5.61 8.82
N ASP A 403 7.04 -6.29 8.94
CA ASP A 403 8.35 -5.64 8.87
C ASP A 403 8.77 -5.34 7.42
N GLU A 404 10.00 -4.85 7.25
CA GLU A 404 10.60 -4.54 5.96
C GLU A 404 10.71 -5.76 5.02
N ASN A 405 10.76 -6.96 5.59
CA ASN A 405 10.86 -8.24 4.90
C ASN A 405 9.50 -8.94 4.72
N PHE A 406 8.40 -8.22 4.94
CA PHE A 406 7.03 -8.74 4.84
C PHE A 406 6.71 -9.86 5.85
N LEU A 407 7.44 -9.94 6.96
CA LEU A 407 7.15 -10.88 8.03
C LEU A 407 6.11 -10.29 8.97
N ARG A 408 5.06 -11.07 9.22
CA ARG A 408 4.00 -10.73 10.17
C ARG A 408 4.55 -10.73 11.60
N SER A 409 4.08 -9.80 12.41
CA SER A 409 4.20 -9.89 13.86
C SER A 409 3.56 -11.17 14.41
N ASP A 410 4.03 -11.62 15.58
CA ASP A 410 3.51 -12.83 16.22
C ASP A 410 2.05 -12.68 16.69
N ALA A 411 1.65 -11.47 17.07
CA ALA A 411 0.31 -11.13 17.50
C ALA A 411 -0.37 -10.15 16.54
N ALA A 412 -1.68 -10.29 16.36
CA ALA A 412 -2.49 -9.29 15.68
C ALA A 412 -2.67 -8.06 16.58
N LEU A 413 -2.92 -6.90 15.97
CA LEU A 413 -3.31 -5.70 16.70
C LEU A 413 -4.65 -5.93 17.40
N GLU A 414 -4.75 -5.40 18.61
CA GLU A 414 -6.03 -5.27 19.30
C GLU A 414 -6.96 -4.36 18.51
N LEU A 415 -8.26 -4.69 18.52
CA LEU A 415 -9.28 -3.88 17.89
C LEU A 415 -9.98 -3.05 18.96
N ASP A 416 -9.90 -1.72 18.86
CA ASP A 416 -10.64 -0.82 19.76
C ASP A 416 -12.09 -0.60 19.30
N HIS A 417 -12.43 -1.06 18.09
CA HIS A 417 -13.79 -1.16 17.59
C HIS A 417 -13.95 -2.39 16.69
N LEU A 418 -15.09 -3.07 16.83
CA LEU A 418 -15.54 -4.12 15.91
C LEU A 418 -17.08 -4.08 15.84
N GLY A 419 -17.61 -3.86 14.65
CA GLY A 419 -19.03 -3.65 14.39
C GLY A 419 -19.44 -4.14 13.01
N GLN A 420 -20.74 -4.13 12.75
CA GLN A 420 -21.29 -4.48 11.44
C GLN A 420 -22.55 -3.67 11.17
N ARG A 421 -22.67 -3.15 9.95
CA ARG A 421 -23.89 -2.53 9.43
C ARG A 421 -24.25 -3.12 8.08
N GLY A 422 -25.40 -3.79 8.01
CA GLY A 422 -25.80 -4.52 6.81
C GLY A 422 -24.72 -5.52 6.40
N SER A 423 -24.25 -5.44 5.15
CA SER A 423 -23.15 -6.28 4.66
C SER A 423 -21.75 -5.70 4.91
N THR A 424 -21.64 -4.59 5.65
CA THR A 424 -20.35 -3.94 5.92
C THR A 424 -19.81 -4.31 7.28
N LEU A 425 -18.63 -4.91 7.29
CA LEU A 425 -17.82 -5.12 8.49
C LEU A 425 -17.02 -3.85 8.79
N ILE A 426 -17.03 -3.41 10.05
CA ILE A 426 -16.35 -2.21 10.52
C ILE A 426 -15.41 -2.62 11.64
N PHE A 427 -14.15 -2.21 11.59
CA PHE A 427 -13.19 -2.52 12.64
C PHE A 427 -12.12 -1.45 12.70
N ARG A 428 -11.53 -1.21 13.87
CA ARG A 428 -10.41 -0.27 14.00
C ARG A 428 -9.28 -0.93 14.78
N PRO A 429 -8.13 -1.21 14.14
CA PRO A 429 -6.95 -1.68 14.86
C PRO A 429 -6.33 -0.54 15.66
N ALA A 430 -5.95 -0.81 16.90
CA ALA A 430 -5.21 0.12 17.72
C ALA A 430 -3.74 0.20 17.24
N GLY A 431 -3.13 1.40 17.34
CA GLY A 431 -1.70 1.58 17.05
C GLY A 431 -1.31 1.50 15.58
N VAL A 432 -2.23 1.78 14.65
CA VAL A 432 -1.91 1.87 13.22
C VAL A 432 -1.04 3.10 12.95
N SER A 433 0.11 2.86 12.31
CA SER A 433 0.95 3.86 11.67
C SER A 433 0.52 4.04 10.22
N VAL A 434 0.39 5.29 9.79
CA VAL A 434 0.12 5.65 8.38
C VAL A 434 1.34 6.25 7.69
N LEU A 435 2.53 6.14 8.31
CA LEU A 435 3.78 6.58 7.70
C LEU A 435 4.08 5.74 6.44
N PRO A 436 4.64 6.34 5.38
CA PRO A 436 5.04 5.61 4.19
C PRO A 436 5.89 4.38 4.50
N GLY A 437 5.55 3.24 3.89
CA GLY A 437 6.16 1.95 4.14
C GLY A 437 5.54 1.15 5.29
N SER A 438 4.62 1.72 6.07
CA SER A 438 3.88 0.96 7.10
C SER A 438 2.96 -0.06 6.43
N ARG A 439 3.08 -1.33 6.81
CA ARG A 439 2.39 -2.48 6.17
C ARG A 439 1.53 -3.25 7.15
N TYR A 440 0.39 -3.72 6.67
CA TYR A 440 -0.57 -4.50 7.45
C TYR A 440 -1.18 -5.65 6.65
N TRP A 441 -1.12 -6.85 7.20
CA TRP A 441 -1.74 -8.05 6.66
C TRP A 441 -3.09 -8.24 7.32
N VAL A 442 -4.14 -8.18 6.52
CA VAL A 442 -5.52 -8.31 6.99
C VAL A 442 -6.02 -9.70 6.71
N GLU A 443 -6.65 -10.31 7.71
CA GLU A 443 -7.38 -11.57 7.56
C GLU A 443 -8.80 -11.42 8.06
N ILE A 444 -9.75 -11.75 7.20
CA ILE A 444 -11.17 -11.79 7.54
C ILE A 444 -11.73 -13.15 7.14
N GLY A 445 -12.54 -13.73 8.00
CA GLY A 445 -13.12 -15.03 7.71
C GLY A 445 -14.19 -15.45 8.68
N ARG A 446 -14.66 -16.68 8.49
CA ARG A 446 -15.68 -17.28 9.37
C ARG A 446 -15.02 -17.98 10.55
N ARG A 447 -15.69 -17.95 11.69
CA ARG A 447 -15.36 -18.76 12.86
C ARG A 447 -16.50 -19.73 13.19
N LYS A 448 -16.15 -20.92 13.65
CA LYS A 448 -17.08 -21.91 14.21
C LYS A 448 -16.48 -22.46 15.50
N GLY A 449 -16.97 -21.97 16.64
CA GLY A 449 -16.32 -22.20 17.93
C GLY A 449 -14.90 -21.62 17.93
N ALA A 450 -13.90 -22.43 18.28
CA ALA A 450 -12.49 -22.04 18.26
C ALA A 450 -11.86 -22.05 16.85
N ILE A 451 -12.49 -22.69 15.87
CA ILE A 451 -11.94 -22.84 14.52
C ILE A 451 -12.10 -21.53 13.75
N ARG A 452 -11.00 -21.02 13.21
CA ARG A 452 -10.96 -19.82 12.37
C ARG A 452 -10.49 -20.20 10.96
N LYS A 453 -11.29 -19.89 9.94
CA LYS A 453 -10.93 -20.07 8.53
C LYS A 453 -10.98 -18.73 7.81
N ALA A 454 -9.81 -18.20 7.46
CA ALA A 454 -9.71 -16.98 6.65
C ALA A 454 -10.35 -17.23 5.27
N SER A 455 -11.17 -16.28 4.82
CA SER A 455 -11.82 -16.30 3.51
C SER A 455 -11.41 -15.10 2.65
N LEU A 456 -10.91 -14.05 3.28
CA LEU A 456 -10.34 -12.87 2.64
C LEU A 456 -9.00 -12.58 3.31
N ARG A 457 -7.97 -12.35 2.48
CA ARG A 457 -6.66 -11.89 2.90
C ARG A 457 -6.21 -10.79 1.95
N TYR A 458 -5.65 -9.72 2.49
CA TYR A 458 -5.05 -8.66 1.68
C TYR A 458 -3.97 -7.91 2.44
N LEU A 459 -3.03 -7.33 1.71
CA LEU A 459 -2.02 -6.42 2.22
C LEU A 459 -2.53 -4.98 2.10
N VAL A 460 -2.21 -4.14 3.08
CA VAL A 460 -2.30 -2.69 2.98
C VAL A 460 -0.91 -2.12 3.24
N GLU A 461 -0.42 -1.27 2.35
CA GLU A 461 0.80 -0.48 2.55
C GLU A 461 0.47 1.00 2.43
N PHE A 462 0.77 1.76 3.48
CA PHE A 462 0.69 3.22 3.40
C PHE A 462 1.85 3.75 2.57
N THR A 463 1.57 4.69 1.67
CA THR A 463 2.58 5.28 0.78
C THR A 463 2.35 6.78 0.65
N GLU A 464 3.39 7.50 0.28
CA GLU A 464 3.24 8.78 -0.38
C GLU A 464 3.07 8.55 -1.89
N LEU A 465 2.19 9.33 -2.50
CA LEU A 465 2.05 9.45 -3.95
C LEU A 465 2.34 10.90 -4.34
N ALA A 466 3.49 11.44 -3.92
CA ALA A 466 3.94 12.71 -4.48
C ALA A 466 4.15 12.55 -6.00
N ALA A 467 3.98 13.65 -6.74
CA ALA A 467 4.59 13.75 -8.07
C ALA A 467 6.11 13.63 -7.86
N GLU A 468 6.77 12.75 -8.61
CA GLU A 468 8.23 12.80 -8.65
C GLU A 468 8.60 14.14 -9.30
N ASP A 469 9.45 14.92 -8.62
CA ASP A 469 10.12 16.05 -9.25
C ASP A 469 10.93 15.49 -10.43
N ASN A 470 10.48 15.80 -11.64
CA ASN A 470 11.17 15.44 -12.89
C ASN A 470 12.56 16.09 -12.99
#